data_AF-A0AAE2W5K1-F1
#
_entry.id   AF-A0AAE2W5K1-F1
#
_cell.length_a   1.000
_cell.length_b   1.000
_cell.length_c   1.000
_cell.angle_alpha   90.00
_cell.angle_beta   90.00
_cell.angle_gamma   90.00
#
_symmetry.space_group_name_H-M   'P 1'
#
loop_
_entity.id
_entity.type
_entity.pdbx_description
1 polymer ?
#
loop_
_entity_poly.entity_id
_entity_poly.type
_entity_poly.pdbx_seq_one_letter_code
_entity_poly.pdbx_strand_id
1 'polypeptide(L)'
;MGLPWIRLDTTIADHPKMLDLAEDKAFQAMTAHMLAMAYAGKHGTDGFIPKGALPFIHGRKTDADRLVRVGLWVETLGGWQIHGWDEYQVSDDEAKARREKAQKAAAVRWGKEK
;
A
#
# COMPACT_ATOMS: atom_id res chain seq x y z
N MET A 1 -15.83 -4.56 6.88
CA MET A 1 -14.98 -5.54 7.59
C MET A 1 -13.77 -5.81 6.73
N GLY A 2 -12.59 -5.98 7.33
CA GLY A 2 -11.38 -6.29 6.56
C GLY A 2 -11.47 -7.64 5.86
N LEU A 3 -10.62 -7.84 4.86
CA LEU A 3 -10.49 -9.11 4.17
C LEU A 3 -9.58 -10.05 5.00
N PRO A 4 -9.97 -11.32 5.19
CA PRO A 4 -9.12 -12.31 5.87
C PRO A 4 -7.90 -12.71 5.03
N TRP A 5 -7.94 -12.46 3.73
CA TRP A 5 -6.86 -12.72 2.77
C TRP A 5 -6.90 -11.67 1.64
N ILE A 6 -5.78 -11.51 0.94
CA ILE A 6 -5.64 -10.66 -0.25
C ILE A 6 -5.13 -11.51 -1.41
N ARG A 7 -5.33 -11.05 -2.64
CA ARG A 7 -4.69 -11.65 -3.81
C ARG A 7 -3.25 -11.14 -3.86
N LEU A 8 -2.27 -12.04 -3.95
CA LEU A 8 -0.89 -11.65 -4.24
C LEU A 8 -0.51 -12.27 -5.57
N ASP A 9 0.00 -11.45 -6.48
CA ASP A 9 0.42 -11.92 -7.80
C ASP A 9 1.65 -12.81 -7.66
N THR A 10 1.68 -13.91 -8.41
CA THR A 10 2.80 -14.87 -8.37
C THR A 10 4.05 -14.30 -9.04
N THR A 11 3.91 -13.29 -9.90
CA THR A 11 5.03 -12.59 -10.53
C THR A 11 5.73 -11.60 -9.59
N ILE A 12 5.34 -11.52 -8.31
CA ILE A 12 5.91 -10.55 -7.37
C ILE A 12 7.44 -10.71 -7.20
N ALA A 13 7.98 -11.91 -7.45
CA ALA A 13 9.40 -12.19 -7.31
C ALA A 13 10.25 -11.62 -8.46
N ASP A 14 9.70 -11.57 -9.68
CA ASP A 14 10.38 -11.18 -10.92
C ASP A 14 9.73 -9.98 -11.62
N HIS A 15 8.73 -9.35 -10.99
CA HIS A 15 8.14 -8.11 -11.48
C HIS A 15 9.24 -7.04 -11.62
N PRO A 16 9.32 -6.28 -12.73
CA PRO A 16 10.40 -5.32 -12.98
C PRO A 16 10.65 -4.35 -11.82
N LYS A 17 9.58 -3.77 -11.25
CA LYS A 17 9.66 -2.88 -10.06
C LYS A 17 10.26 -3.55 -8.82
N MET A 18 10.12 -4.87 -8.66
CA MET A 18 10.69 -5.62 -7.54
C MET A 18 12.15 -5.97 -7.82
N LEU A 19 12.50 -6.26 -9.08
CA LEU A 19 13.88 -6.43 -9.51
C LEU A 19 14.69 -5.14 -9.33
N ASP A 20 14.13 -3.97 -9.64
CA ASP A 20 14.76 -2.66 -9.40
C ASP A 20 15.08 -2.44 -7.91
N LEU A 21 14.18 -2.87 -7.01
CA LEU A 21 14.43 -2.80 -5.57
C LEU A 21 15.51 -3.81 -5.13
N ALA A 22 15.54 -4.99 -5.72
CA ALA A 22 16.53 -6.01 -5.41
C ALA A 22 17.94 -5.60 -5.86
N GLU A 23 18.08 -4.95 -7.02
CA GLU A 23 19.34 -4.39 -7.52
C GLU A 23 19.92 -3.37 -6.53
N ASP A 24 19.05 -2.51 -5.98
CA ASP A 24 19.38 -1.54 -4.93
C ASP A 24 19.59 -2.16 -3.53
N LYS A 25 19.51 -3.50 -3.40
CA LYS A 25 19.51 -4.24 -2.12
C LYS A 25 18.44 -3.74 -1.13
N ALA A 26 17.34 -3.21 -1.64
CA ALA A 26 16.24 -2.65 -0.87
C ALA A 26 15.21 -3.72 -0.43
N PHE A 27 15.69 -4.85 0.09
CA PHE A 27 14.83 -5.98 0.48
C PHE A 27 13.79 -5.61 1.54
N GLN A 28 14.11 -4.67 2.43
CA GLN A 28 13.15 -4.17 3.42
C GLN A 28 11.97 -3.44 2.77
N ALA A 29 12.18 -2.74 1.64
CA ALA A 29 11.09 -2.12 0.88
C ALA A 29 10.18 -3.18 0.24
N MET A 30 10.76 -4.23 -0.31
CA MET A 30 10.02 -5.38 -0.86
C MET A 30 9.15 -6.05 0.21
N THR A 31 9.72 -6.33 1.39
CA THR A 31 8.97 -6.89 2.54
C THR A 31 7.87 -5.94 3.01
N ALA A 32 8.18 -4.65 3.15
CA ALA A 32 7.20 -3.65 3.57
C ALA A 32 6.03 -3.54 2.58
N HIS A 33 6.26 -3.70 1.28
CA HIS A 33 5.21 -3.72 0.28
C HIS A 33 4.22 -4.86 0.49
N MET A 34 4.71 -6.09 0.67
CA MET A 34 3.85 -7.26 0.91
C MET A 34 3.05 -7.12 2.22
N LEU A 35 3.69 -6.63 3.28
CA LEU A 35 3.03 -6.38 4.56
C LEU A 35 2.02 -5.22 4.48
N ALA A 36 2.28 -4.20 3.68
CA ALA A 36 1.35 -3.12 3.40
C ALA A 36 0.09 -3.64 2.69
N MET A 37 0.24 -4.54 1.71
CA MET A 37 -0.93 -5.14 1.07
C MET A 37 -1.78 -5.91 2.09
N ALA A 38 -1.16 -6.72 2.95
CA ALA A 38 -1.87 -7.46 3.99
C ALA A 38 -2.53 -6.53 5.02
N TYR A 39 -1.83 -5.44 5.42
CA TYR A 39 -2.38 -4.39 6.28
C TYR A 39 -3.63 -3.79 5.64
N ALA A 40 -3.54 -3.39 4.37
CA ALA A 40 -4.65 -2.74 3.69
C ALA A 40 -5.87 -3.65 3.55
N GLY A 41 -5.65 -4.94 3.24
CA GLY A 41 -6.71 -5.95 3.24
C GLY A 41 -7.35 -6.11 4.62
N LYS A 42 -6.54 -6.36 5.66
CA LYS A 42 -7.00 -6.54 7.05
C LYS A 42 -7.79 -5.34 7.58
N HIS A 43 -7.38 -4.13 7.22
CA HIS A 43 -8.01 -2.91 7.71
C HIS A 43 -9.11 -2.39 6.78
N GLY A 44 -9.30 -2.99 5.60
CA GLY A 44 -10.26 -2.54 4.60
C GLY A 44 -9.99 -1.09 4.18
N THR A 45 -8.72 -0.74 4.00
CA THR A 45 -8.29 0.62 3.63
C THR A 45 -8.15 0.81 2.13
N ASP A 46 -8.52 -0.21 1.34
CA ASP A 46 -8.50 -0.17 -0.12
C ASP A 46 -7.13 0.29 -0.68
N GLY A 47 -6.06 -0.30 -0.13
CA GLY A 47 -4.68 -0.01 -0.51
C GLY A 47 -4.07 1.25 0.13
N PHE A 48 -4.82 1.99 0.94
CA PHE A 48 -4.27 3.15 1.67
C PHE A 48 -3.46 2.71 2.90
N ILE A 49 -2.27 3.28 3.05
CA ILE A 49 -1.33 3.04 4.14
C ILE A 49 -1.07 4.36 4.86
N PRO A 50 -1.59 4.57 6.08
CA PRO A 50 -1.32 5.80 6.84
C PRO A 50 0.13 5.87 7.30
N LYS A 51 0.68 7.09 7.47
CA LYS A 51 2.05 7.31 7.98
C LYS A 51 2.35 6.52 9.26
N GLY A 52 1.39 6.51 10.19
CA GLY A 52 1.52 5.79 11.46
C GLY A 52 1.57 4.28 11.33
N ALA A 53 1.13 3.69 10.21
CA ALA A 53 1.23 2.25 9.96
C ALA A 53 2.61 1.82 9.47
N LEU A 54 3.42 2.74 8.93
CA LEU A 54 4.69 2.41 8.27
C LEU A 54 5.65 1.58 9.16
N PRO A 55 5.85 1.90 10.45
CA PRO A 55 6.70 1.08 11.32
C PRO A 55 6.14 -0.33 11.58
N PHE A 56 4.81 -0.49 11.58
CA PHE A 56 4.14 -1.77 11.85
C PHE A 56 4.17 -2.74 10.67
N ILE A 57 4.34 -2.22 9.45
CA ILE A 57 4.62 -3.01 8.25
C ILE A 57 6.13 -3.14 7.99
N HIS A 58 6.95 -2.85 9.01
CA HIS A 58 8.42 -2.91 8.98
C HIS A 58 9.08 -2.02 7.92
N GLY A 59 8.41 -0.95 7.47
CA GLY A 59 8.96 0.04 6.56
C GLY A 59 9.61 1.22 7.29
N ARG A 60 10.60 1.84 6.65
CA ARG A 60 11.12 3.18 7.00
C ARG A 60 10.69 4.19 5.95
N LYS A 61 10.80 5.49 6.25
CA LYS A 61 10.52 6.55 5.25
C LYS A 61 11.33 6.36 3.97
N THR A 62 12.60 5.98 4.10
CA THR A 62 13.46 5.67 2.94
C THR A 62 12.97 4.49 2.10
N ASP A 63 12.32 3.49 2.73
CA ASP A 63 11.75 2.35 2.00
C ASP A 63 10.46 2.76 1.29
N ALA A 64 9.61 3.57 1.95
CA ALA A 64 8.43 4.16 1.32
C ALA A 64 8.83 5.03 0.11
N ASP A 65 9.90 5.80 0.20
CA ASP A 65 10.39 6.66 -0.89
C ASP A 65 10.88 5.83 -2.08
N ARG A 66 11.53 4.70 -1.82
CA ARG A 66 11.91 3.73 -2.86
C ARG A 66 10.68 3.11 -3.52
N LEU A 67 9.67 2.72 -2.72
CA LEU A 67 8.41 2.16 -3.23
C LEU A 67 7.64 3.15 -4.10
N VAL A 68 7.67 4.44 -3.74
CA VAL A 68 7.12 5.52 -4.56
C VAL A 68 7.93 5.70 -5.84
N ARG A 69 9.26 5.73 -5.73
CA ARG A 69 10.17 5.88 -6.88
C ARG A 69 9.98 4.78 -7.92
N VAL A 70 9.84 3.52 -7.51
CA VAL A 70 9.58 2.39 -8.44
C VAL A 70 8.10 2.30 -8.84
N GLY A 71 7.23 3.18 -8.34
CA GLY A 71 5.82 3.22 -8.70
C GLY A 71 5.00 2.05 -8.16
N LEU A 72 5.42 1.43 -7.07
CA LEU A 72 4.60 0.48 -6.32
C LEU A 72 3.62 1.22 -5.40
N TRP A 73 4.04 2.36 -4.86
CA TRP A 73 3.21 3.25 -4.05
C TRP A 73 3.07 4.63 -4.70
N VAL A 74 2.06 5.39 -4.28
CA VAL A 74 1.82 6.78 -4.65
C VAL A 74 1.70 7.59 -3.36
N GLU A 75 2.44 8.70 -3.24
CA GLU A 75 2.27 9.60 -2.10
C GLU A 75 0.88 10.25 -2.12
N THR A 76 0.27 10.34 -0.94
CA THR A 76 -1.03 11.01 -0.77
C THR A 76 -1.07 11.71 0.58
N LEU A 77 -2.12 12.50 0.80
CA LEU A 77 -2.30 13.17 2.08
C LEU A 77 -2.41 12.15 3.22
N GLY A 78 -1.52 12.26 4.21
CA GLY A 78 -1.53 11.40 5.40
C GLY A 78 -0.86 10.03 5.23
N GLY A 79 -0.27 9.71 4.08
CA GLY A 79 0.39 8.42 3.86
C GLY A 79 0.66 8.08 2.40
N TRP A 80 0.41 6.84 2.04
CA TRP A 80 0.64 6.30 0.70
C TRP A 80 -0.54 5.47 0.22
N GLN A 81 -0.69 5.35 -1.09
CA GLN A 81 -1.64 4.48 -1.74
C GLN A 81 -0.88 3.40 -2.52
N ILE A 82 -1.24 2.13 -2.38
CA ILE A 82 -0.71 1.04 -3.20
C ILE A 82 -1.23 1.22 -4.64
N HIS A 83 -0.31 1.25 -5.60
CA HIS A 83 -0.62 1.37 -7.02
C HIS A 83 -1.35 0.13 -7.52
N GLY A 84 -2.41 0.31 -8.31
CA GLY A 84 -3.16 -0.80 -8.92
C GLY A 84 -4.03 -1.61 -7.96
N TRP A 85 -4.19 -1.20 -6.69
CA TRP A 85 -5.01 -1.94 -5.72
C TRP A 85 -6.40 -2.29 -6.25
N ASP A 86 -7.09 -1.32 -6.85
CA ASP A 86 -8.46 -1.49 -7.37
C ASP A 86 -8.54 -2.40 -8.59
N GLU A 87 -7.46 -2.54 -9.35
CA GLU A 87 -7.42 -3.41 -10.53
C GLU A 87 -7.26 -4.88 -10.14
N TYR A 88 -6.46 -5.15 -9.11
CA TYR A 88 -6.08 -6.52 -8.74
C TYR A 88 -6.83 -7.07 -7.52
N GLN A 89 -7.25 -6.22 -6.58
CA GLN A 89 -7.95 -6.66 -5.36
C GLN A 89 -9.47 -6.57 -5.45
N VAL A 90 -10.00 -5.65 -6.24
CA VAL A 90 -11.42 -5.33 -6.30
C VAL A 90 -11.96 -5.61 -7.70
N SER A 91 -12.99 -6.45 -7.82
CA SER A 91 -13.65 -6.72 -9.11
C SER A 91 -15.06 -6.14 -9.22
N ASP A 92 -15.45 -5.19 -8.34
CA ASP A 92 -16.84 -4.71 -8.29
C ASP A 92 -16.96 -3.21 -7.99
N ASP A 93 -17.89 -2.53 -8.65
CA ASP A 93 -18.01 -1.06 -8.68
C ASP A 93 -18.45 -0.48 -7.32
N GLU A 94 -19.17 -1.24 -6.50
CA GLU A 94 -19.52 -0.83 -5.14
C GLU A 94 -18.29 -0.63 -4.23
N ALA A 95 -17.22 -1.38 -4.45
CA ALA A 95 -16.00 -1.24 -3.66
C ALA A 95 -15.23 0.04 -4.02
N LYS A 96 -15.27 0.47 -5.28
CA LYS A 96 -14.73 1.79 -5.69
C LYS A 96 -15.47 2.96 -5.03
N ALA A 97 -16.79 2.87 -4.85
CA ALA A 97 -17.56 3.91 -4.16
C ALA A 97 -17.25 3.96 -2.64
N ARG A 98 -17.04 2.80 -2.00
CA ARG A 98 -16.59 2.72 -0.60
C ARG A 98 -15.20 3.33 -0.40
N ARG A 99 -14.28 3.13 -1.36
CA ARG A 99 -12.92 3.68 -1.38
C ARG A 99 -12.86 5.19 -1.23
N GLU A 100 -13.62 5.96 -2.01
CA GLU A 100 -13.57 7.43 -1.90
C GLU A 100 -13.96 7.92 -0.50
N LYS A 101 -14.93 7.24 0.11
CA LYS A 101 -15.40 7.55 1.46
C LYS A 101 -14.37 7.16 2.52
N ALA A 102 -13.74 5.98 2.37
CA ALA A 102 -12.71 5.48 3.27
C ALA A 102 -11.41 6.30 3.19
N GLN A 103 -10.95 6.66 1.98
CA GLN A 103 -9.79 7.54 1.79
C GLN A 103 -10.02 8.92 2.42
N LYS A 104 -11.19 9.52 2.20
CA LYS A 104 -11.56 10.80 2.86
C LYS A 104 -11.59 10.66 4.38
N ALA A 105 -12.18 9.58 4.91
CA ALA A 105 -12.23 9.34 6.36
C ALA A 105 -10.86 9.07 6.97
N ALA A 106 -10.00 8.31 6.29
CA ALA A 106 -8.64 8.02 6.73
C ALA A 106 -7.74 9.26 6.65
N ALA A 107 -7.86 10.05 5.59
CA ALA A 107 -7.17 11.34 5.46
C ALA A 107 -7.64 12.34 6.53
N VAL A 108 -8.92 12.35 6.91
CA VAL A 108 -9.41 13.17 8.03
C VAL A 108 -8.91 12.65 9.38
N ARG A 109 -8.89 11.33 9.58
CA ARG A 109 -8.44 10.68 10.82
C ARG A 109 -6.94 10.85 11.07
N TRP A 110 -6.13 10.80 10.00
CA TRP A 110 -4.67 10.82 10.07
C TRP A 110 -4.04 12.12 9.55
N GLY A 111 -4.83 13.04 8.98
CA GLY A 111 -4.38 14.34 8.47
C GLY A 111 -4.37 15.47 9.51
N LYS A 112 -4.67 15.18 10.78
CA LYS A 112 -4.47 16.11 11.89
C LYS A 112 -3.11 15.88 12.55
N GLU A 113 -2.05 16.14 11.81
CA GLU A 113 -0.72 16.41 12.37
C GLU A 113 0.07 17.15 11.29
N LYS A 114 0.12 18.48 11.45
CA LYS A 114 1.01 19.39 10.71
C LYS A 114 2.32 19.49 11.48
#